data_AF-D5PB19-F1
#
_entry.id   AF-D5PB19-F1
#
_cell.length_a   1.000
_cell.length_b   1.000
_cell.length_c   1.000
_cell.angle_alpha   90.00
_cell.angle_beta   90.00
_cell.angle_gamma   90.00
#
_symmetry.space_group_name_H-M   'P 1'
#
loop_
_entity.id
_entity.type
_entity.pdbx_description
1 polymer ?
#
loop_
_entity_poly.entity_id
_entity_poly.type
_entity_poly.pdbx_seq_one_letter_code
_entity_poly.pdbx_strand_id
1 'polypeptide(L)'
;MQHHDLLDQLAADGAAGRVYGEPYHTPDGTTVIPVVKPLGVFVVRNGEASWRPAVDANRIALIGVITGLLAAVIGSLAVLRQPPWPRMTITDYR
;
A
#
# COMPACT_ATOMS: atom_id res chain seq x y z
N MET A 1 41.66 20.69 16.21
CA MET A 1 40.71 19.56 16.20
C MET A 1 39.33 20.15 15.95
N GLN A 2 38.84 20.19 14.71
CA GLN A 2 37.45 20.64 14.44
C GLN A 2 36.92 20.39 13.01
N HIS A 3 37.61 19.62 12.16
CA HIS A 3 37.12 19.37 10.79
C HIS A 3 36.19 18.15 10.70
N HIS A 4 36.38 17.14 11.55
CA HIS A 4 35.53 15.95 11.62
C HIS A 4 34.09 16.27 12.03
N ASP A 5 33.89 16.99 13.14
CA ASP A 5 32.57 17.42 13.61
C ASP A 5 31.75 18.19 12.56
N LEU A 6 32.41 19.01 11.73
CA LEU A 6 31.73 19.75 10.66
C LEU A 6 31.29 18.82 9.51
N LEU A 7 32.07 17.79 9.21
CA LEU A 7 31.71 16.78 8.20
C LEU A 7 30.58 15.86 8.70
N ASP A 8 30.62 15.49 9.98
CA ASP A 8 29.55 14.70 10.61
C ASP A 8 28.24 15.50 10.69
N GLN A 9 28.31 16.80 11.00
CA GLN A 9 27.16 17.70 11.00
C GLN A 9 26.57 17.89 9.58
N LEU A 10 27.41 18.04 8.56
CA LEU A 10 26.99 18.12 7.15
C LEU A 10 26.38 16.79 6.66
N ALA A 11 26.93 15.65 7.09
CA ALA A 11 26.39 14.33 6.78
C ALA A 11 25.02 14.10 7.46
N ALA A 12 24.85 14.61 8.68
CA ALA A 12 23.59 14.58 9.43
C ALA A 12 22.53 15.52 8.83
N ASP A 13 22.89 16.75 8.46
CA ASP A 13 21.99 17.70 7.79
C ASP A 13 21.55 17.19 6.41
N GLY A 14 22.45 16.54 5.67
CA GLY A 14 22.13 15.86 4.41
C GLY A 14 21.26 14.61 4.57
N ALA A 15 21.20 14.01 5.76
CA ALA A 15 20.32 12.87 6.03
C ALA A 15 18.84 13.30 6.21
N ALA A 16 18.59 14.52 6.72
CA ALA A 16 17.24 15.03 6.97
C ALA A 16 16.41 15.28 5.70
N GLY A 17 17.02 15.32 4.51
CA GLY A 17 16.36 15.53 3.22
C GLY A 17 16.56 14.41 2.19
N ARG A 18 17.21 13.31 2.56
CA ARG A 18 17.57 12.25 1.60
C ARG A 18 16.36 11.37 1.26
N VAL A 19 15.97 11.37 -0.01
CA VAL A 19 14.93 10.46 -0.54
C VAL A 19 15.39 9.01 -0.53
N TYR A 20 16.70 8.80 -0.68
CA TYR A 20 17.36 7.49 -0.69
C TYR A 20 18.25 7.34 0.55
N GLY A 21 18.13 6.21 1.23
CA GLY A 21 19.01 5.82 2.33
C GLY A 21 20.34 5.24 1.84
N GLU A 22 21.24 4.94 2.78
CA GLU A 22 22.52 4.31 2.47
C GLU A 22 22.33 2.92 1.83
N PRO A 23 22.90 2.67 0.64
CA PRO A 23 22.90 1.35 0.04
C PRO A 23 23.66 0.35 0.89
N TYR A 24 23.11 -0.85 1.06
CA TYR A 24 23.83 -1.95 1.72
C TYR A 24 23.79 -3.21 0.88
N HIS A 25 24.84 -4.03 1.06
CA HIS A 25 25.02 -5.27 0.33
C HIS A 25 24.56 -6.46 1.16
N THR A 26 23.79 -7.34 0.54
CA THR A 26 23.41 -8.64 1.10
C THR A 26 24.45 -9.68 0.67
N PRO A 27 24.73 -10.74 1.47
CA PRO A 27 25.71 -11.78 1.11
C PRO A 27 25.52 -12.40 -0.28
N ASP A 28 24.30 -12.42 -0.78
CA ASP A 28 23.97 -12.97 -2.10
C ASP A 28 24.28 -12.01 -3.27
N GLY A 29 25.08 -10.96 -3.05
CA GLY A 29 25.45 -9.97 -4.09
C GLY A 29 24.34 -8.97 -4.44
N THR A 30 23.33 -8.83 -3.59
CA THR A 30 22.23 -7.86 -3.80
C THR A 30 22.52 -6.53 -3.15
N THR A 31 22.30 -5.45 -3.89
CA THR A 31 22.31 -4.09 -3.32
C THR A 31 20.88 -3.71 -2.99
N VAL A 32 20.64 -3.29 -1.74
CA VAL A 32 19.35 -2.77 -1.30
C VAL A 32 19.49 -1.28 -0.99
N ILE A 33 18.62 -0.46 -1.55
CA ILE A 33 18.61 1.00 -1.38
C ILE A 33 17.26 1.41 -0.78
N PRO A 34 17.22 1.81 0.51
CA PRO A 34 16.00 2.30 1.15
C PRO A 34 15.49 3.58 0.51
N VAL A 35 14.17 3.76 0.44
CA VAL A 35 13.52 4.96 -0.09
C VAL A 35 12.44 5.43 0.87
N VAL A 36 12.45 6.71 1.23
CA VAL A 36 11.46 7.30 2.14
C VAL A 36 10.22 7.83 1.43
N LYS A 37 10.31 8.18 0.15
CA LYS A 37 9.14 8.68 -0.60
C LYS A 37 9.20 8.33 -2.10
N PRO A 38 8.41 7.35 -2.58
CA PRO A 38 7.50 6.48 -1.80
C PRO A 38 8.26 5.51 -0.88
N LEU A 39 7.60 5.04 0.19
CA LEU A 39 8.19 4.08 1.14
C LEU A 39 8.45 2.71 0.49
N GLY A 40 9.70 2.25 0.56
CA GLY A 40 10.09 0.94 0.05
C GLY A 40 11.60 0.82 -0.12
N VAL A 41 12.02 -0.15 -0.94
CA VAL A 41 13.42 -0.38 -1.26
C VAL A 41 13.60 -0.67 -2.75
N PHE A 42 14.68 -0.17 -3.34
CA PHE A 42 15.18 -0.71 -4.60
C PHE A 42 16.09 -1.91 -4.31
N VAL A 43 15.88 -2.99 -5.04
CA VAL A 43 16.68 -4.21 -4.98
C VAL A 43 17.38 -4.38 -6.33
N VAL A 44 18.70 -4.24 -6.33
CA VAL A 44 19.54 -4.40 -7.52
C VAL A 44 20.29 -5.73 -7.43
N ARG A 45 20.08 -6.58 -8.43
CA ARG A 45 20.72 -7.92 -8.53
C ARG A 45 20.93 -8.24 -10.01
N ASN A 46 22.11 -8.75 -10.37
CA ASN A 46 22.44 -9.17 -11.75
C ASN A 46 22.23 -8.08 -12.82
N GLY A 47 22.46 -6.81 -12.47
CA GLY A 47 22.23 -5.67 -13.37
C GLY A 47 20.77 -5.25 -13.53
N GLU A 48 19.83 -5.91 -12.85
CA GLU A 48 18.41 -5.56 -12.83
C GLU A 48 18.06 -4.82 -11.53
N ALA A 49 17.33 -3.71 -11.65
CA ALA A 49 16.79 -2.96 -10.52
C ALA A 49 15.27 -3.20 -10.42
N SER A 50 14.82 -3.67 -9.25
CA SER A 50 13.40 -3.90 -8.96
C SER A 50 12.94 -3.07 -7.76
N TRP A 51 11.75 -2.46 -7.88
CA TRP A 51 11.12 -1.72 -6.79
C TRP A 51 10.31 -2.66 -5.89
N ARG A 52 10.54 -2.61 -4.58
CA ARG A 52 9.78 -3.34 -3.57
C ARG A 52 9.12 -2.35 -2.61
N PRO A 53 7.81 -2.09 -2.76
CA PRO A 53 7.11 -1.15 -1.89
C PRO A 53 6.97 -1.73 -0.47
N ALA A 54 7.06 -0.86 0.54
CA ALA A 54 6.78 -1.23 1.93
C ALA A 54 5.28 -1.09 2.23
N VAL A 55 4.47 -1.97 1.62
CA VAL A 55 3.01 -1.98 1.79
C VAL A 55 2.53 -3.25 2.48
N ASP A 56 1.52 -3.12 3.32
CA ASP A 56 0.84 -4.24 3.96
C ASP A 56 -0.29 -4.76 3.06
N ALA A 57 -0.02 -5.84 2.34
CA ALA A 57 -0.98 -6.48 1.45
C ALA A 57 -2.20 -7.07 2.20
N ASN A 58 -2.00 -7.55 3.42
CA ASN A 58 -3.08 -8.15 4.21
C ASN A 58 -4.08 -7.07 4.65
N ARG A 59 -3.59 -5.90 5.08
CA ARG A 59 -4.44 -4.76 5.40
C ARG A 59 -5.22 -4.25 4.20
N ILE A 60 -4.59 -4.17 3.02
CA ILE A 60 -5.26 -3.78 1.77
C ILE A 60 -6.37 -4.78 1.42
N ALA A 61 -6.06 -6.08 1.50
CA ALA A 61 -7.05 -7.12 1.24
C ALA A 61 -8.23 -7.05 2.22
N LEU A 62 -7.97 -6.86 3.51
CA LEU A 62 -9.00 -6.72 4.54
C LEU A 62 -9.94 -5.54 4.25
N ILE A 63 -9.40 -4.38 3.86
CA ILE A 63 -10.21 -3.22 3.47
C ILE A 63 -11.11 -3.56 2.27
N GLY A 64 -10.57 -4.25 1.28
CA GLY A 64 -11.33 -4.73 0.12
C GLY A 64 -12.48 -5.66 0.51
N VAL A 65 -12.22 -6.64 1.37
CA VAL A 65 -13.24 -7.59 1.86
C VAL A 65 -14.33 -6.87 2.65
N ILE A 66 -13.96 -5.99 3.59
CA ILE A 66 -14.95 -5.23 4.39
C ILE A 66 -15.80 -4.34 3.47
N THR A 67 -15.18 -3.65 2.52
CA THR A 67 -15.90 -2.79 1.56
C THR A 67 -16.88 -3.59 0.73
N GLY A 68 -16.44 -4.74 0.21
CA GLY A 68 -17.29 -5.66 -0.56
C GLY A 68 -18.44 -6.23 0.27
N LEU A 69 -18.18 -6.61 1.52
CA LEU A 69 -19.20 -7.12 2.44
C LEU A 69 -20.25 -6.04 2.77
N LEU A 70 -19.81 -4.81 3.04
CA LEU A 70 -20.72 -3.67 3.27
C LEU A 70 -21.59 -3.39 2.03
N ALA A 71 -20.98 -3.37 0.84
CA ALA A 71 -21.71 -3.20 -0.41
C ALA A 71 -22.75 -4.31 -0.63
N ALA A 72 -22.37 -5.57 -0.36
CA ALA A 72 -23.28 -6.71 -0.45
C ALA A 72 -24.45 -6.58 0.54
N VAL A 73 -24.18 -6.25 1.80
CA VAL A 73 -25.21 -6.05 2.83
C VAL A 73 -26.17 -4.92 2.44
N ILE A 74 -25.64 -3.78 2.00
CA ILE A 74 -26.47 -2.65 1.55
C ILE A 74 -27.31 -3.04 0.34
N GLY A 75 -26.72 -3.72 -0.64
CA GLY A 75 -27.43 -4.24 -1.81
C GLY A 75 -28.56 -5.21 -1.42
N SER A 76 -28.28 -6.17 -0.53
CA SER A 76 -29.30 -7.07 0.00
C SER A 76 -30.40 -6.32 0.73
N LEU A 77 -30.06 -5.36 1.59
CA LEU A 77 -31.04 -4.52 2.29
C LEU A 77 -31.87 -3.67 1.33
N ALA A 78 -31.29 -3.15 0.26
CA ALA A 78 -32.02 -2.41 -0.76
C ALA A 78 -33.05 -3.30 -1.46
N VAL A 79 -32.65 -4.51 -1.87
CA VAL A 79 -33.56 -5.52 -2.45
C VAL A 79 -34.66 -5.91 -1.46
N LEU A 80 -34.35 -6.02 -0.16
CA LEU A 80 -35.36 -6.37 0.85
C LEU A 80 -36.32 -5.20 1.17
N ARG A 81 -35.83 -3.96 1.20
CA ARG A 81 -36.64 -2.78 1.56
C ARG A 81 -37.47 -2.24 0.40
N GLN A 82 -36.92 -2.29 -0.81
CA GLN A 82 -37.57 -1.83 -2.04
C GLN A 82 -37.42 -2.93 -3.09
N PRO A 83 -38.16 -4.05 -2.92
CA PRO A 83 -38.08 -5.15 -3.85
C PRO A 83 -38.31 -4.65 -5.27
N PRO A 84 -37.39 -4.93 -6.21
CA PRO A 84 -37.49 -4.41 -7.57
C PRO A 84 -38.59 -5.11 -8.38
N TRP A 85 -39.19 -6.18 -7.86
CA TRP A 85 -40.25 -6.89 -8.56
C TRP A 85 -41.61 -6.20 -8.41
N PRO A 86 -42.42 -6.16 -9.48
CA PRO A 86 -43.77 -5.61 -9.45
C PRO A 86 -44.64 -6.33 -8.41
N ARG A 87 -45.49 -5.58 -7.70
CA ARG A 87 -46.48 -6.15 -6.77
C ARG A 87 -47.46 -7.03 -7.55
N MET A 88 -47.52 -8.30 -7.17
CA MET A 88 -48.50 -9.24 -7.71
C MET A 88 -49.85 -9.01 -7.02
N THR A 89 -50.75 -8.29 -7.67
CA THR A 89 -52.17 -8.28 -7.33
C THR A 89 -52.83 -9.43 -8.10
N ILE A 90 -53.19 -10.51 -7.39
CA ILE A 90 -54.00 -11.58 -7.97
C ILE A 90 -55.42 -11.02 -8.07
N THR A 91 -55.80 -10.57 -9.26
CA THR A 91 -57.20 -10.27 -9.55
C THR A 91 -57.87 -11.60 -9.83
N ASP A 92 -58.69 -12.05 -8.88
CA ASP A 92 -59.51 -13.25 -9.01
C ASP A 92 -60.57 -12.99 -10.10
N TYR A 93 -60.47 -13.70 -11.22
CA TYR A 93 -61.40 -13.57 -12.34
C TYR A 93 -62.55 -14.56 -12.12
N ARG A 94 -63.71 -14.02 -11.73
CA ARG A 94 -64.98 -14.75 -11.67
C ARG A 94 -65.75 -14.63 -12.97
#